data_AF-A0A968VVW4-F1
#
_entry.id   AF-A0A968VVW4-F1
#
_cell.length_a   1.000
_cell.length_b   1.000
_cell.length_c   1.000
_cell.angle_alpha   90.00
_cell.angle_beta   90.00
_cell.angle_gamma   90.00
#
_symmetry.space_group_name_H-M   'P 1'
#
loop_
_entity.id
_entity.type
_entity.pdbx_description
1 polymer ?
#
loop_
_entity_poly.entity_id
_entity_poly.type
_entity_poly.pdbx_seq_one_letter_code
_entity_poly.pdbx_strand_id
1 'polypeptide(L)'
;MNLAIASCSNFEGGYFNAYEQISRLDSLDAVLFMGDYIYELERGRYGQGFASRQNMPANELVTLEDYRTRYAQYRTDYQLQLAHKWQPFILVWDDHEIVNNAWKTGGQNHQEETQGNYQARKENAIQAFYEWMPVRKPQGHLLYRSFSIGSLVNIIMLDTRLEGRQEQIYNIDSPNVYLPNRTMLGETQLAWFKEQLSKPFKWR
;
A
#
# COMPACT_ATOMS: atom_id res chain seq x y z
N MET A 1 -10.90 -19.05 11.35
CA MET A 1 -10.55 -17.88 10.53
C MET A 1 -9.12 -18.04 10.09
N ASN A 2 -8.91 -18.15 8.79
CA ASN A 2 -7.62 -18.36 8.16
C ASN A 2 -7.31 -17.13 7.31
N LEU A 3 -6.17 -16.52 7.55
CA LEU A 3 -5.69 -15.34 6.85
C LEU A 3 -4.34 -15.62 6.21
N ALA A 4 -4.12 -15.06 5.03
CA ALA A 4 -2.83 -14.97 4.39
C ALA A 4 -2.40 -13.51 4.43
N ILE A 5 -1.11 -13.25 4.65
CA ILE A 5 -0.55 -11.91 4.68
C ILE A 5 0.47 -11.80 3.56
N ALA A 6 0.38 -10.73 2.77
CA ALA A 6 1.30 -10.44 1.68
C ALA A 6 1.58 -8.93 1.59
N SER A 7 2.72 -8.57 1.02
CA SER A 7 3.14 -7.20 0.72
C SER A 7 4.25 -7.24 -0.33
N CYS A 8 4.73 -6.07 -0.75
CA CYS A 8 6.00 -5.92 -1.49
C CYS A 8 6.09 -6.78 -2.76
N SER A 9 5.15 -6.56 -3.67
CA SER A 9 5.01 -7.35 -4.90
C SER A 9 5.79 -6.78 -6.06
N ASN A 10 7.10 -6.60 -5.91
CA ASN A 10 7.91 -6.04 -6.99
C ASN A 10 7.84 -6.89 -8.26
N PHE A 11 7.26 -6.35 -9.34
CA PHE A 11 7.04 -7.05 -10.60
C PHE A 11 8.35 -7.43 -11.30
N GLU A 12 9.38 -6.58 -11.22
CA GLU A 12 10.72 -6.88 -11.74
C GLU A 12 11.54 -7.76 -10.79
N GLY A 13 11.11 -7.88 -9.53
CA GLY A 13 11.77 -8.68 -8.49
C GLY A 13 11.58 -10.18 -8.63
N GLY A 14 10.56 -10.63 -9.37
CA GLY A 14 10.35 -12.05 -9.64
C GLY A 14 8.93 -12.38 -10.09
N TYR A 15 8.69 -13.68 -10.30
CA TYR A 15 7.37 -14.21 -10.59
C TYR A 15 6.51 -14.31 -9.33
N PHE A 16 5.21 -14.14 -9.52
CA PHE A 16 4.20 -14.09 -8.47
C PHE A 16 3.74 -15.49 -8.03
N ASN A 17 4.67 -16.45 -7.91
CA ASN A 17 4.40 -17.84 -7.54
C ASN A 17 3.68 -17.97 -6.19
N ALA A 18 3.97 -17.06 -5.24
CA ALA A 18 3.28 -17.02 -3.95
C ALA A 18 1.77 -16.76 -4.11
N TYR A 19 1.36 -15.92 -5.07
CA TYR A 19 -0.05 -15.66 -5.36
C TYR A 19 -0.75 -16.88 -5.96
N GLU A 20 -0.05 -17.66 -6.77
CA GLU A 20 -0.60 -18.94 -7.24
C GLU A 20 -0.85 -19.90 -6.06
N GLN A 21 0.07 -19.98 -5.10
CA GLN A 21 -0.15 -20.80 -3.90
C GLN A 21 -1.33 -20.29 -3.07
N ILE A 22 -1.44 -18.97 -2.85
CA ILE A 22 -2.58 -18.34 -2.17
C ILE A 22 -3.90 -18.71 -2.87
N SER A 23 -3.92 -18.70 -4.21
CA SER A 23 -5.13 -19.00 -4.98
C SER A 23 -5.65 -20.43 -4.79
N ARG A 24 -4.78 -21.37 -4.37
CA ARG A 24 -5.11 -22.79 -4.17
C ARG A 24 -5.55 -23.12 -2.73
N LEU A 25 -5.60 -22.13 -1.84
CA LEU A 25 -6.02 -22.33 -0.44
C LEU A 25 -7.55 -22.24 -0.31
N ASP A 26 -8.25 -23.37 -0.42
CA ASP A 26 -9.71 -23.42 -0.36
C ASP A 26 -10.30 -22.97 0.99
N SER A 27 -9.52 -23.08 2.07
CA SER A 27 -9.94 -22.73 3.42
C SER A 27 -9.62 -21.28 3.83
N LEU A 28 -9.12 -20.46 2.90
CA LEU A 28 -8.69 -19.10 3.20
C LEU A 28 -9.92 -18.15 3.24
N ASP A 29 -10.05 -17.36 4.31
CA ASP A 29 -11.16 -16.42 4.45
C ASP A 29 -10.85 -15.07 3.78
N ALA A 30 -9.59 -14.62 3.84
CA ALA A 30 -9.13 -13.40 3.16
C ALA A 30 -7.60 -13.32 3.08
N VAL A 31 -7.12 -12.51 2.11
CA VAL A 31 -5.74 -12.03 2.04
C VAL A 31 -5.68 -10.64 2.65
N LEU A 32 -4.82 -10.43 3.64
CA LEU A 32 -4.41 -9.12 4.12
C LEU A 32 -3.22 -8.65 3.29
N PHE A 33 -3.42 -7.61 2.49
CA PHE A 33 -2.36 -7.04 1.68
C PHE A 33 -1.85 -5.73 2.29
N MET A 34 -0.60 -5.71 2.72
CA MET A 34 -0.02 -4.70 3.61
C MET A 34 0.80 -3.64 2.87
N GLY A 35 0.45 -3.36 1.62
CA GLY A 35 1.07 -2.32 0.79
C GLY A 35 2.22 -2.81 -0.09
N ASP A 36 2.76 -1.87 -0.88
CA ASP A 36 3.67 -2.12 -1.99
C ASP A 36 3.09 -3.12 -3.02
N TYR A 37 1.82 -2.94 -3.37
CA TYR A 37 1.10 -3.69 -4.40
C TYR A 37 1.71 -3.40 -5.76
N ILE A 38 2.08 -2.13 -6.00
CA ILE A 38 2.92 -1.70 -7.12
C ILE A 38 4.20 -1.04 -6.59
N TYR A 39 5.18 -0.92 -7.48
CA TYR A 39 6.33 -0.04 -7.30
C TYR A 39 6.23 1.09 -8.31
N GLU A 40 6.59 2.32 -7.93
CA GLU A 40 6.58 3.52 -8.77
C GLU A 40 7.88 3.73 -9.55
N LEU A 41 8.91 2.99 -9.19
CA LEU A 41 10.28 3.14 -9.69
C LEU A 41 10.37 2.95 -11.21
N GLU A 42 11.37 3.58 -11.82
CA GLU A 42 11.75 3.32 -13.20
C GLU A 42 12.26 1.89 -13.40
N ARG A 43 12.18 1.42 -14.64
CA ARG A 43 12.60 0.08 -15.05
C ARG A 43 14.04 -0.22 -14.64
N GLY A 44 14.25 -1.37 -14.01
CA GLY A 44 15.56 -1.89 -13.65
C GLY A 44 16.19 -1.21 -12.42
N ARG A 45 15.51 -0.26 -11.79
CA ARG A 45 15.99 0.38 -10.55
C ARG A 45 15.95 -0.57 -9.37
N TYR A 46 14.87 -1.35 -9.25
CA TYR A 46 14.71 -2.31 -8.17
C TYR A 46 14.19 -3.63 -8.73
N GLY A 47 15.06 -4.63 -8.78
CA GLY A 47 14.83 -5.87 -9.53
C GLY A 47 15.62 -5.86 -10.83
N GLN A 48 16.68 -6.67 -10.87
CA GLN A 48 17.47 -6.90 -12.07
C GLN A 48 17.60 -8.42 -12.21
N GLY A 49 17.20 -8.97 -13.37
CA GLY A 49 17.39 -10.40 -13.63
C GLY A 49 16.33 -11.07 -14.52
N PHE A 50 15.17 -10.44 -14.72
CA PHE A 50 14.08 -11.04 -15.53
C PHE A 50 13.75 -10.16 -16.74
N ALA A 51 14.43 -10.40 -17.87
CA ALA A 51 14.22 -9.63 -19.10
C ALA A 51 12.76 -9.64 -19.61
N SER A 52 11.98 -10.68 -19.27
CA SER A 52 10.56 -10.81 -19.60
C SER A 52 9.62 -9.99 -18.70
N ARG A 53 10.12 -9.41 -17.60
CA ARG A 53 9.32 -8.68 -16.61
C ARG A 53 9.96 -7.32 -16.36
N GLN A 54 9.63 -6.38 -17.24
CA GLN A 54 10.15 -5.03 -17.17
C GLN A 54 9.05 -4.04 -16.86
N ASN A 55 9.28 -3.13 -15.92
CA ASN A 55 8.30 -2.11 -15.52
C ASN A 55 7.84 -1.24 -16.71
N MET A 56 6.54 -0.94 -16.71
CA MET A 56 5.83 -0.09 -17.67
C MET A 56 4.99 0.96 -16.92
N PRO A 57 5.05 2.24 -17.29
CA PRO A 57 6.02 2.81 -18.23
C PRO A 57 7.46 2.66 -17.70
N ALA A 58 8.45 2.91 -18.56
CA ALA A 58 9.85 2.72 -18.21
C ALA A 58 10.37 3.77 -17.22
N ASN A 59 9.77 4.96 -17.19
CA ASN A 59 10.07 6.04 -16.24
C ASN A 59 9.44 5.79 -14.86
N GLU A 60 9.90 6.56 -13.88
CA GLU A 60 9.26 6.67 -12.58
C GLU A 60 7.85 7.29 -12.73
N LEU A 61 6.88 6.82 -11.95
CA LEU A 61 5.48 7.23 -12.08
C LEU A 61 5.22 8.58 -11.42
N VAL A 62 4.58 9.50 -12.15
CA VAL A 62 4.22 10.83 -11.65
C VAL A 62 2.79 11.20 -12.04
N THR A 63 2.43 10.96 -13.30
CA THR A 63 1.10 11.28 -13.84
C THR A 63 0.10 10.18 -13.55
N LEU A 64 -1.19 10.51 -13.59
CA LEU A 64 -2.27 9.52 -13.44
C LEU A 64 -2.15 8.37 -14.46
N GLU A 65 -1.73 8.67 -15.70
CA GLU A 65 -1.57 7.66 -16.74
C GLU A 65 -0.40 6.71 -16.45
N ASP A 66 0.69 7.22 -15.85
CA ASP A 66 1.80 6.38 -15.39
C ASP A 66 1.30 5.37 -14.36
N TYR A 67 0.59 5.82 -13.31
CA TYR A 67 0.05 4.93 -12.28
C TYR A 67 -0.94 3.92 -12.84
N ARG A 68 -1.88 4.35 -13.70
CA ARG A 68 -2.82 3.43 -14.36
C ARG A 68 -2.10 2.37 -15.18
N THR A 69 -1.08 2.76 -15.93
CA THR A 69 -0.26 1.84 -16.73
C THR A 69 0.45 0.82 -15.83
N ARG A 70 1.02 1.25 -14.69
CA ARG A 70 1.68 0.32 -13.76
C ARG A 70 0.70 -0.64 -13.11
N TYR A 71 -0.46 -0.16 -12.65
CA TYR A 71 -1.50 -1.06 -12.13
C TYR A 71 -1.98 -2.04 -13.20
N ALA A 72 -2.24 -1.57 -14.43
CA ALA A 72 -2.60 -2.42 -15.55
C ALA A 72 -1.57 -3.51 -15.79
N GLN A 73 -0.28 -3.15 -15.82
CA GLN A 73 0.82 -4.09 -15.96
C GLN A 73 0.78 -5.16 -14.86
N TYR A 74 0.70 -4.78 -13.60
CA TYR A 74 0.69 -5.74 -12.49
C TYR A 74 -0.49 -6.70 -12.62
N ARG A 75 -1.64 -6.19 -13.06
CA ARG A 75 -2.86 -6.97 -13.32
C ARG A 75 -2.79 -7.85 -14.57
N THR A 76 -1.72 -7.78 -15.38
CA THR A 76 -1.48 -8.77 -16.45
C THR A 76 -0.90 -10.08 -15.93
N ASP A 77 -0.35 -10.10 -14.72
CA ASP A 77 0.23 -11.31 -14.15
C ASP A 77 -0.84 -12.36 -13.84
N TYR A 78 -0.73 -13.53 -14.46
CA TYR A 78 -1.72 -14.59 -14.35
C TYR A 78 -1.87 -15.13 -12.91
N GLN A 79 -0.78 -15.21 -12.15
CA GLN A 79 -0.80 -15.75 -10.79
C GLN A 79 -1.48 -14.76 -9.83
N LEU A 80 -1.26 -13.45 -10.03
CA LEU A 80 -2.00 -12.41 -9.31
C LEU A 80 -3.48 -12.37 -9.70
N GLN A 81 -3.81 -12.53 -10.99
CA GLN A 81 -5.20 -12.66 -11.44
C GLN A 81 -5.89 -13.85 -10.78
N LEU A 82 -5.23 -15.00 -10.69
CA LEU A 82 -5.76 -16.19 -10.02
C LEU A 82 -6.04 -15.91 -8.54
N ALA A 83 -5.12 -15.28 -7.82
CA ALA A 83 -5.34 -14.94 -6.41
C ALA A 83 -6.56 -14.03 -6.23
N HIS A 84 -6.68 -12.97 -7.02
CA HIS A 84 -7.84 -12.07 -6.95
C HIS A 84 -9.15 -12.68 -7.42
N LYS A 85 -9.10 -13.69 -8.30
CA LYS A 85 -10.28 -14.42 -8.74
C LYS A 85 -10.84 -15.28 -7.62
N TRP A 86 -9.98 -15.93 -6.84
CA TRP A 86 -10.37 -16.95 -5.87
C TRP A 86 -10.47 -16.44 -4.44
N GLN A 87 -9.73 -15.38 -4.08
CA GLN A 87 -9.60 -14.92 -2.70
C GLN A 87 -10.05 -13.47 -2.57
N PRO A 88 -10.78 -13.09 -1.50
CA PRO A 88 -11.06 -11.70 -1.19
C PRO A 88 -9.81 -11.03 -0.59
N PHE A 89 -9.54 -9.79 -1.00
CA PHE A 89 -8.40 -9.01 -0.52
C PHE A 89 -8.88 -7.87 0.37
N ILE A 90 -8.27 -7.75 1.54
CA ILE A 90 -8.35 -6.59 2.44
C ILE A 90 -7.02 -5.86 2.32
N LEU A 91 -7.03 -4.70 1.65
CA LEU A 91 -5.79 -4.00 1.30
C LEU A 91 -5.62 -2.68 2.06
N VAL A 92 -4.37 -2.32 2.29
CA VAL A 92 -3.91 -0.96 2.53
C VAL A 92 -2.71 -0.69 1.61
N TRP A 93 -2.49 0.57 1.25
CA TRP A 93 -1.24 0.98 0.59
C TRP A 93 -0.10 1.07 1.60
N ASP A 94 1.12 1.06 1.10
CA ASP A 94 2.29 1.60 1.78
C ASP A 94 2.88 2.75 0.93
N ASP A 95 4.19 2.96 0.92
CA ASP A 95 4.79 4.09 0.20
C ASP A 95 4.84 3.89 -1.30
N HIS A 96 5.13 2.69 -1.80
CA HIS A 96 5.39 2.49 -3.23
C HIS A 96 4.14 2.57 -4.12
N GLU A 97 2.93 2.57 -3.55
CA GLU A 97 1.74 3.01 -4.25
C GLU A 97 1.77 4.49 -4.63
N ILE A 98 2.61 5.30 -3.97
CA ILE A 98 2.77 6.74 -4.16
C ILE A 98 4.19 7.04 -4.62
N VAL A 99 5.15 6.99 -3.71
CA VAL A 99 6.59 7.21 -3.93
C VAL A 99 7.36 6.67 -2.75
N ASN A 100 8.52 6.08 -3.00
CA ASN A 100 9.39 5.50 -1.97
C ASN A 100 9.57 6.45 -0.78
N ASN A 101 9.35 5.89 0.42
CA ASN A 101 9.30 6.56 1.70
C ASN A 101 8.34 7.76 1.76
N ALA A 102 7.16 7.66 1.15
CA ALA A 102 6.11 8.68 1.25
C ALA A 102 5.70 8.98 2.70
N TRP A 103 5.42 10.24 2.97
CA TRP A 103 4.74 10.76 4.15
C TRP A 103 3.66 11.76 3.71
N LYS A 104 2.97 12.39 4.66
CA LYS A 104 1.81 13.24 4.39
C LYS A 104 2.03 14.31 3.31
N THR A 105 3.21 14.92 3.28
CA THR A 105 3.53 16.11 2.47
C THR A 105 4.77 15.94 1.58
N GLY A 106 5.32 14.74 1.47
CA GLY A 106 6.47 14.47 0.58
C GLY A 106 6.82 12.99 0.53
N GLY A 107 7.93 12.67 -0.12
CA GLY A 107 8.51 11.34 -0.14
C GLY A 107 9.99 11.42 -0.50
N GLN A 108 10.81 10.47 -0.04
CA GLN A 108 12.26 10.52 -0.25
C GLN A 108 12.60 10.62 -1.74
N ASN A 109 11.87 9.87 -2.57
CA ASN A 109 12.15 9.78 -3.99
C ASN A 109 11.31 10.78 -4.82
N HIS A 110 10.94 11.92 -4.24
CA HIS A 110 10.23 12.97 -4.97
C HIS A 110 11.05 14.26 -5.09
N GLN A 111 11.16 14.80 -6.31
CA GLN A 111 11.83 16.07 -6.58
C GLN A 111 10.89 17.02 -7.33
N GLU A 112 10.46 18.11 -6.69
CA GLU A 112 9.46 19.01 -7.27
C GLU A 112 9.92 19.66 -8.58
N GLU A 113 11.22 19.92 -8.72
CA GLU A 113 11.79 20.59 -9.88
C GLU A 113 11.68 19.75 -11.17
N THR A 114 11.61 18.43 -11.04
CA THR A 114 11.60 17.51 -12.19
C THR A 114 10.30 16.72 -12.32
N GLN A 115 9.60 16.50 -11.20
CA GLN A 115 8.39 15.69 -11.13
C GLN A 115 7.14 16.52 -10.81
N GLY A 116 7.27 17.84 -10.66
CA GLY A 116 6.17 18.73 -10.33
C GLY A 116 5.68 18.57 -8.90
N ASN A 117 4.47 19.04 -8.63
CA ASN A 117 3.95 19.14 -7.26
C ASN A 117 3.62 17.75 -6.64
N TYR A 118 4.11 17.51 -5.42
CA TYR A 118 3.87 16.26 -4.69
C TYR A 118 2.38 15.95 -4.46
N GLN A 119 1.59 16.96 -4.12
CA GLN A 119 0.18 16.78 -3.83
C GLN A 119 -0.58 16.30 -5.07
N ALA A 120 -0.23 16.82 -6.25
CA ALA A 120 -0.78 16.34 -7.52
C ALA A 120 -0.37 14.88 -7.81
N ARG A 121 0.90 14.51 -7.59
CA ARG A 121 1.38 13.12 -7.71
C ARG A 121 0.62 12.18 -6.76
N LYS A 122 0.47 12.58 -5.50
CA LYS A 122 -0.28 11.82 -4.48
C LYS A 122 -1.74 11.62 -4.89
N GLU A 123 -2.41 12.65 -5.40
CA GLU A 123 -3.79 12.56 -5.86
C GLU A 123 -3.95 11.63 -7.08
N ASN A 124 -3.02 11.70 -8.04
CA ASN A 124 -2.97 10.78 -9.17
C ASN A 124 -2.84 9.32 -8.70
N ALA A 125 -1.92 9.07 -7.77
CA ALA A 125 -1.65 7.76 -7.21
C ALA A 125 -2.85 7.18 -6.43
N ILE A 126 -3.45 7.99 -5.55
CA ILE A 126 -4.67 7.63 -4.80
C ILE A 126 -5.82 7.32 -5.77
N GLN A 127 -6.00 8.14 -6.80
CA GLN A 127 -7.05 7.92 -7.78
C GLN A 127 -6.85 6.57 -8.49
N ALA A 128 -5.64 6.30 -9.00
CA ALA A 128 -5.34 5.02 -9.66
C ALA A 128 -5.51 3.83 -8.71
N PHE A 129 -5.10 3.94 -7.44
CA PHE A 129 -5.34 2.89 -6.43
C PHE A 129 -6.83 2.55 -6.33
N TYR A 130 -7.71 3.53 -6.18
CA TYR A 130 -9.16 3.29 -6.08
C TYR A 130 -9.81 2.82 -7.38
N GLU A 131 -9.21 3.11 -8.55
CA GLU A 131 -9.67 2.60 -9.84
C GLU A 131 -9.36 1.11 -10.03
N TRP A 132 -8.23 0.64 -9.48
CA TRP A 132 -7.71 -0.71 -9.73
C TRP A 132 -7.92 -1.70 -8.58
N MET A 133 -8.05 -1.21 -7.34
CA MET A 133 -8.19 -2.06 -6.15
C MET A 133 -9.66 -2.28 -5.78
N PRO A 134 -10.02 -3.47 -5.24
CA PRO A 134 -11.39 -3.81 -4.83
C PRO A 134 -11.75 -3.14 -3.49
N VAL A 135 -11.63 -1.82 -3.42
CA VAL A 135 -11.91 -1.02 -2.24
C VAL A 135 -13.11 -0.11 -2.52
N ARG A 136 -14.09 -0.11 -1.61
CA ARG A 136 -15.18 0.86 -1.69
C ARG A 136 -14.62 2.26 -1.48
N LYS A 137 -14.64 3.08 -2.54
CA LYS A 137 -14.18 4.48 -2.47
C LYS A 137 -14.97 5.24 -1.39
N PRO A 138 -14.31 5.77 -0.36
CA PRO A 138 -14.97 6.60 0.64
C PRO A 138 -15.25 8.00 0.10
N GLN A 139 -16.03 8.78 0.84
CA GLN A 139 -16.01 10.23 0.64
C GLN A 139 -14.64 10.76 1.11
N GLY A 140 -13.81 11.22 0.17
CA GLY A 140 -12.42 11.65 0.43
C GLY A 140 -11.38 10.60 -0.01
N HIS A 141 -10.25 10.56 0.71
CA HIS A 141 -9.13 9.64 0.42
C HIS A 141 -8.85 8.59 1.50
N LEU A 142 -9.57 8.59 2.63
CA LEU A 142 -9.26 7.77 3.79
C LEU A 142 -9.28 6.26 3.49
N LEU A 143 -8.18 5.53 3.72
CA LEU A 143 -8.16 4.07 3.52
C LEU A 143 -8.22 3.26 4.83
N TYR A 144 -7.89 3.86 5.96
CA TYR A 144 -7.96 3.17 7.26
C TYR A 144 -9.41 2.85 7.63
N ARG A 145 -9.62 1.62 8.12
CA ARG A 145 -10.95 1.06 8.39
C ARG A 145 -10.84 -0.22 9.21
N SER A 146 -11.97 -0.69 9.74
CA SER A 146 -12.01 -1.94 10.51
C SER A 146 -12.99 -2.96 9.95
N PHE A 147 -12.68 -4.24 10.18
CA PHE A 147 -13.50 -5.38 9.77
C PHE A 147 -13.76 -6.30 10.96
N SER A 148 -15.02 -6.34 11.39
CA SER A 148 -15.47 -7.15 12.53
C SER A 148 -15.98 -8.49 12.05
N ILE A 149 -15.45 -9.58 12.59
CA ILE A 149 -15.88 -10.95 12.28
C ILE A 149 -16.49 -11.55 13.54
N GLY A 150 -17.82 -11.42 13.64
CA GLY A 150 -18.56 -11.71 14.86
C GLY A 150 -17.97 -10.94 16.04
N SER A 151 -17.78 -11.63 17.18
CA SER A 151 -17.01 -11.14 18.33
C SER A 151 -15.59 -11.70 18.39
N LEU A 152 -15.19 -12.48 17.37
CA LEU A 152 -13.92 -13.21 17.38
C LEU A 152 -12.74 -12.28 17.13
N VAL A 153 -12.76 -11.52 16.04
CA VAL A 153 -11.67 -10.62 15.67
C VAL A 153 -12.20 -9.32 15.09
N ASN A 154 -11.46 -8.24 15.35
CA ASN A 154 -11.59 -6.97 14.68
C ASN A 154 -10.28 -6.65 13.97
N ILE A 155 -10.23 -6.77 12.65
CA ILE A 155 -9.05 -6.38 11.87
C ILE A 155 -9.06 -4.86 11.76
N ILE A 156 -8.04 -4.21 12.30
CA ILE A 156 -7.89 -2.75 12.24
C ILE A 156 -6.82 -2.40 11.21
N MET A 157 -7.23 -1.94 10.02
CA MET A 157 -6.32 -1.50 8.98
C MET A 157 -5.97 -0.03 9.18
N LEU A 158 -4.67 0.25 9.36
CA LEU A 158 -4.13 1.60 9.55
C LEU A 158 -3.48 2.11 8.27
N ASP A 159 -3.67 3.39 8.00
CA ASP A 159 -2.84 4.14 7.04
C ASP A 159 -1.70 4.81 7.80
N THR A 160 -0.47 4.34 7.57
CA THR A 160 0.73 4.84 8.23
C THR A 160 1.59 5.68 7.28
N ARG A 161 1.01 6.22 6.20
CA ARG A 161 1.70 6.98 5.17
C ARG A 161 1.09 8.36 4.93
N LEU A 162 -0.19 8.44 4.58
CA LEU A 162 -0.77 9.67 4.00
C LEU A 162 -1.55 10.54 4.98
N GLU A 163 -2.10 9.95 6.04
CA GLU A 163 -2.94 10.67 7.00
C GLU A 163 -2.11 11.52 7.96
N GLY A 164 -1.14 10.89 8.62
CA GLY A 164 -0.44 11.49 9.74
C GLY A 164 1.07 11.35 9.73
N ARG A 165 1.66 10.48 8.91
CA ARG A 165 3.10 10.24 8.94
C ARG A 165 3.85 11.54 8.64
N GLN A 166 4.78 11.86 9.52
CA GLN A 166 5.79 12.89 9.29
C GLN A 166 7.05 12.28 8.66
N GLU A 167 7.85 13.11 7.99
CA GLU A 167 9.11 12.72 7.38
C GLU A 167 9.98 11.91 8.36
N GLN A 168 10.57 10.84 7.87
CA GLN A 168 11.41 9.97 8.68
C GLN A 168 12.75 10.63 9.01
N ILE A 169 13.24 10.39 10.21
CA ILE A 169 14.56 10.83 10.64
C ILE A 169 15.51 9.66 10.46
N TYR A 170 16.46 9.78 9.54
CA TYR A 170 17.41 8.71 9.21
C TYR A 170 18.45 8.49 10.31
N ASN A 171 18.87 9.56 10.99
CA ASN A 171 19.80 9.46 12.09
C ASN A 171 19.05 9.05 13.37
N ILE A 172 19.11 7.77 13.71
CA ILE A 172 18.43 7.20 14.89
C ILE A 172 18.95 7.76 16.23
N ASP A 173 20.18 8.29 16.24
CA ASP A 173 20.77 8.94 17.41
C ASP A 173 20.34 10.41 17.56
N SER A 174 19.61 10.95 16.59
CA SER A 174 19.09 12.32 16.66
C SER A 174 18.06 12.43 17.79
N PRO A 175 18.15 13.44 18.68
CA PRO A 175 17.10 13.66 19.69
C PRO A 175 15.73 13.94 19.07
N ASN A 176 15.69 14.34 17.78
CA ASN A 176 14.47 14.60 17.06
C ASN A 176 13.55 13.37 16.94
N VAL A 177 14.10 12.14 17.06
CA VAL A 177 13.27 10.92 17.04
C VAL A 177 12.32 10.83 18.24
N TYR A 178 12.68 11.48 19.36
CA TYR A 178 11.92 11.48 20.61
C TYR A 178 11.03 12.71 20.80
N LEU A 179 10.91 13.58 19.80
CA LEU A 179 10.05 14.76 19.91
C LEU A 179 8.60 14.33 20.16
N PRO A 180 7.91 14.89 21.17
CA PRO A 180 6.61 14.39 21.62
C PRO A 180 5.47 14.64 20.62
N ASN A 181 5.67 15.55 19.67
CA ASN A 181 4.72 15.83 18.58
C ASN A 181 4.98 14.99 17.33
N ARG A 182 5.94 14.04 17.38
CA ARG A 182 6.16 13.05 16.31
C ARG A 182 4.93 12.18 16.16
N THR A 183 4.45 12.00 14.93
CA THR A 183 3.28 11.16 14.68
C THR A 183 3.38 10.35 13.39
N MET A 184 2.77 9.17 13.45
CA MET A 184 2.61 8.23 12.33
C MET A 184 1.16 8.21 11.83
N LEU A 185 0.19 8.24 12.75
CA LEU A 185 -1.24 8.14 12.44
C LEU A 185 -1.92 9.52 12.36
N GLY A 186 -1.33 10.54 12.98
CA GLY A 186 -2.00 11.82 13.21
C GLY A 186 -3.05 11.70 14.32
N GLU A 187 -3.63 12.82 14.74
CA GLU A 187 -4.53 12.85 15.90
C GLU A 187 -5.84 12.11 15.65
N THR A 188 -6.48 12.36 14.50
CA THR A 188 -7.79 11.81 14.15
C THR A 188 -7.77 10.28 14.06
N GLN A 189 -6.83 9.72 13.30
CA GLN A 189 -6.73 8.27 13.15
C GLN A 189 -6.25 7.60 14.45
N LEU A 190 -5.36 8.23 15.22
CA LEU A 190 -4.95 7.71 16.53
C LEU A 190 -6.13 7.64 17.51
N ALA A 191 -6.98 8.67 17.54
CA ALA A 191 -8.19 8.67 18.35
C ALA A 191 -9.15 7.55 17.92
N TRP A 192 -9.42 7.43 16.62
CA TRP A 192 -10.22 6.34 16.05
C TRP A 192 -9.63 4.96 16.36
N PHE A 193 -8.32 4.80 16.27
CA PHE A 193 -7.62 3.55 16.56
C PHE A 193 -7.80 3.14 18.02
N LYS A 194 -7.62 4.08 18.95
CA LYS A 194 -7.87 3.85 20.39
C LYS A 194 -9.32 3.44 20.66
N GLU A 195 -10.29 4.03 19.94
CA GLU A 195 -11.69 3.61 20.04
C GLU A 195 -11.87 2.16 19.57
N GLN A 196 -11.34 1.78 18.40
CA GLN A 196 -11.43 0.39 17.91
C GLN A 196 -10.76 -0.60 18.87
N LEU A 197 -9.61 -0.22 19.44
CA LEU A 197 -8.91 -1.01 20.44
C LEU A 197 -9.67 -1.16 21.75
N SER A 198 -10.64 -0.31 22.09
CA SER A 198 -11.42 -0.46 23.31
C SER A 198 -12.57 -1.47 23.18
N LYS A 199 -12.94 -1.84 21.95
CA LYS A 199 -14.09 -2.71 21.66
C LYS A 199 -13.83 -4.17 22.10
N PRO A 200 -14.83 -4.89 22.64
CA PRO A 200 -14.63 -6.20 23.26
C PRO A 200 -14.58 -7.34 22.23
N PHE A 201 -13.51 -7.40 21.43
CA PHE A 201 -13.20 -8.55 20.58
C PHE A 201 -12.20 -9.47 21.25
N LYS A 202 -12.30 -10.78 20.97
CA LYS A 202 -11.33 -11.78 21.45
C LYS A 202 -9.91 -11.52 20.90
N TRP A 203 -9.83 -11.08 19.64
CA TRP A 203 -8.59 -10.65 18.97
C TRP A 203 -8.77 -9.27 18.33
N ARG A 204 -7.71 -8.46 18.32
CA ARG A 204 -7.61 -7.11 17.74
C ARG A 204 -6.27 -6.98 17.06
#